data_AF-U4V1B2-F1
#
_entry.id   AF-U4V1B2-F1
#
_cell.length_a   1.000
_cell.length_b   1.000
_cell.length_c   1.000
_cell.angle_alpha   90.00
_cell.angle_beta   90.00
_cell.angle_gamma   90.00
#
_symmetry.space_group_name_H-M   'P 1'
#
loop_
_entity.id
_entity.type
_entity.pdbx_description
1 polymer ?
#
loop_
_entity_poly.entity_id
_entity_poly.type
_entity_poly.pdbx_seq_one_letter_code
_entity_poly.pdbx_strand_id
1 'polypeptide(L)'
;MAAMTEQRKIADKRLRDALKVARRKHDEPGSLKSSVQVCEAPNPHFNPAHQPSRSNPIKVEALVNIRESAVGTLYARGHINDAQWAAAGRFRMYWEQSGAKGAIAIDYGRVQVDGGKAIDPLPDRVVEATQHLNSCLPVIGKRTFDIMIKVVGQGMEIADLAKTQREKTTFSDYIKDGLEELAVHWGGYKTR
;
A
#
# COMPACT_ATOMS: atom_id res chain seq x y z
N MET A 1 49.24 38.40 2.21
CA MET A 1 47.89 38.95 1.93
C MET A 1 47.03 38.04 1.05
N ALA A 2 47.58 37.34 0.04
CA ALA A 2 46.81 36.48 -0.88
C ALA A 2 46.14 35.23 -0.25
N ALA A 3 46.81 34.57 0.72
CA ALA A 3 46.31 33.34 1.35
C ALA A 3 44.99 33.54 2.13
N MET A 4 44.77 34.75 2.66
CA MET A 4 43.59 35.10 3.47
C MET A 4 42.33 35.29 2.60
N THR A 5 42.52 35.67 1.32
CA THR A 5 41.43 35.82 0.34
C THR A 5 40.96 34.48 -0.20
N GLU A 6 41.87 33.51 -0.33
CA GLU A 6 41.58 32.16 -0.81
C GLU A 6 40.85 31.32 0.25
N GLN A 7 41.25 31.44 1.52
CA GLN A 7 40.54 30.84 2.65
C GLN A 7 39.10 31.36 2.80
N ARG A 8 38.86 32.65 2.57
CA ARG A 8 37.50 33.23 2.54
C ARG A 8 36.63 32.65 1.42
N LYS A 9 37.19 32.46 0.22
CA LYS A 9 36.45 31.85 -0.92
C LYS A 9 36.06 30.39 -0.65
N ILE A 10 36.94 29.62 0.01
CA ILE A 10 36.67 28.23 0.38
C ILE A 10 35.56 28.16 1.45
N ALA A 11 35.59 29.06 2.44
CA ALA A 11 34.55 29.14 3.47
C ALA A 11 33.18 29.51 2.88
N ASP A 12 33.13 30.48 1.97
CA ASP A 12 31.91 30.90 1.27
C ASP A 12 31.31 29.77 0.40
N LYS A 13 32.17 29.00 -0.28
CA LYS A 13 31.72 27.84 -1.07
C LYS A 13 31.09 26.78 -0.17
N ARG A 14 31.75 26.46 0.96
CA ARG A 14 31.22 25.51 1.95
C ARG A 14 29.89 25.97 2.55
N LEU A 15 29.75 27.27 2.83
CA LEU A 15 28.52 27.85 3.34
C LEU A 15 27.38 27.73 2.33
N ARG A 16 27.65 28.01 1.04
CA ARG A 16 26.66 27.86 -0.05
C ARG A 16 26.25 26.41 -0.24
N ASP A 17 27.20 25.49 -0.21
CA ASP A 17 26.92 24.05 -0.33
C ASP A 17 26.09 23.55 0.87
N ALA A 18 26.41 23.99 2.09
CA ALA A 18 25.64 23.67 3.30
C ALA A 18 24.21 24.24 3.25
N LEU A 19 24.04 25.49 2.81
CA LEU A 19 22.73 26.11 2.61
C LEU A 19 21.90 25.38 1.54
N LYS A 20 22.54 24.92 0.47
CA LYS A 20 21.87 24.13 -0.59
C LYS A 20 21.38 22.78 -0.07
N VAL A 21 22.17 22.12 0.79
CA VAL A 21 21.77 20.87 1.47
C VAL A 21 20.63 21.11 2.46
N ALA A 22 20.68 22.21 3.23
CA ALA A 22 19.62 22.57 4.17
C ALA A 22 18.29 22.91 3.46
N ARG A 23 18.37 23.56 2.29
CA ARG A 23 17.17 23.88 1.48
C ARG A 23 16.52 22.63 0.89
N ARG A 24 17.33 21.69 0.38
CA ARG A 24 16.83 20.37 -0.09
C ARG A 24 16.07 19.60 0.99
N LYS A 25 16.50 19.68 2.25
CA LYS A 25 15.80 19.02 3.37
C LYS A 25 14.39 19.58 3.64
N HIS A 26 14.09 20.80 3.22
CA HIS A 26 12.76 21.40 3.36
C HIS A 26 11.87 21.23 2.11
N ASP A 27 12.49 21.05 0.93
CA ASP A 27 11.78 20.90 -0.34
C ASP A 27 11.32 19.46 -0.60
N GLU A 28 11.85 18.45 0.12
CA GLU A 28 11.34 17.08 0.05
C GLU A 28 10.04 16.96 0.87
N PRO A 29 8.91 16.66 0.24
CA PRO A 29 7.66 16.47 0.96
C PRO A 29 7.76 15.22 1.83
N GLY A 30 7.59 15.36 3.15
CA GLY A 30 7.50 14.22 4.08
C GLY A 30 8.29 14.37 5.37
N SER A 31 8.16 13.37 6.26
CA SER A 31 8.93 13.27 7.51
C SER A 31 10.31 12.63 7.26
N LEU A 32 11.27 12.82 8.16
CA LEU A 32 12.63 12.25 8.10
C LEU A 32 12.69 10.73 7.84
N LYS A 33 11.60 9.99 8.13
CA LYS A 33 11.50 8.54 7.89
C LYS A 33 10.79 8.16 6.59
N SER A 34 10.12 9.10 5.94
CA SER A 34 9.39 8.86 4.69
C SER A 34 10.35 8.62 3.54
N SER A 35 9.98 7.69 2.65
CA SER A 35 10.69 7.43 1.40
C SER A 35 9.71 7.73 0.29
N VAL A 36 9.77 8.95 -0.25
CA VAL A 36 8.80 9.45 -1.21
C VAL A 36 9.27 9.15 -2.63
N GLN A 37 8.42 8.48 -3.42
CA GLN A 37 8.59 8.30 -4.85
C GLN A 37 7.43 8.97 -5.59
N VAL A 38 7.75 9.49 -6.78
CA VAL A 38 6.73 9.98 -7.72
C VAL A 38 6.17 8.77 -8.46
N CYS A 39 4.85 8.57 -8.36
CA CYS A 39 4.13 7.58 -9.16
C CYS A 39 2.98 8.25 -9.92
N GLU A 40 2.67 7.75 -11.12
CA GLU A 40 1.47 8.17 -11.83
C GLU A 40 0.24 7.55 -11.16
N ALA A 41 -0.62 8.40 -10.58
CA ALA A 41 -1.89 7.98 -9.99
C ALA A 41 -3.07 8.50 -10.84
N PRO A 42 -4.22 7.79 -10.87
CA PRO A 42 -5.44 8.33 -11.46
C PRO A 42 -5.80 9.67 -10.83
N ASN A 43 -6.14 10.66 -11.65
CA ASN A 43 -6.50 11.98 -11.14
C ASN A 43 -7.89 11.93 -10.48
N PRO A 44 -8.02 12.19 -9.17
CA PRO A 44 -9.32 12.19 -8.49
C PRO A 44 -10.26 13.29 -9.00
N HIS A 45 -9.71 14.32 -9.66
CA HIS A 45 -10.47 15.42 -10.26
C HIS A 45 -10.68 15.24 -11.77
N PHE A 46 -10.35 14.08 -12.34
CA PHE A 46 -10.64 13.80 -13.74
C PHE A 46 -12.15 13.79 -13.96
N ASN A 47 -12.62 14.63 -14.88
CA ASN A 47 -14.02 14.63 -15.29
C ASN A 47 -14.15 14.00 -16.70
N PRO A 48 -14.82 12.84 -16.84
CA PRO A 48 -15.02 12.19 -18.13
C PRO A 48 -15.83 13.02 -19.14
N ALA A 49 -16.61 14.00 -18.68
CA ALA A 49 -17.40 14.87 -19.54
C ALA A 49 -16.55 15.85 -20.36
N HIS A 50 -15.26 16.01 -20.04
CA HIS A 50 -14.33 16.89 -20.74
C HIS A 50 -13.21 16.10 -21.40
N GLN A 51 -12.76 16.54 -22.59
CA GLN A 51 -11.66 15.87 -23.28
C GLN A 51 -10.37 15.89 -22.44
N PRO A 52 -9.58 14.80 -22.47
CA PRO A 52 -8.29 14.74 -21.79
C PRO A 52 -7.39 15.87 -22.28
N SER A 53 -6.97 16.74 -21.38
CA SER A 53 -6.11 17.88 -21.71
C SER A 53 -5.21 18.22 -20.54
N ARG A 54 -4.34 19.21 -20.69
CA ARG A 54 -3.46 19.65 -19.59
C ARG A 54 -4.24 20.12 -18.36
N SER A 55 -5.44 20.67 -18.54
CA SER A 55 -6.34 21.10 -17.46
C SER A 55 -7.27 19.99 -16.96
N ASN A 56 -7.39 18.86 -17.68
CA ASN A 56 -8.13 17.66 -17.27
C ASN A 56 -7.30 16.39 -17.58
N PRO A 57 -6.15 16.18 -16.89
CA PRO A 57 -5.31 15.03 -17.16
C PRO A 57 -5.93 13.76 -16.55
N ILE A 58 -5.81 12.64 -17.25
CA ILE A 58 -6.30 11.32 -16.80
C ILE A 58 -5.50 10.82 -15.59
N LYS A 59 -4.19 11.09 -15.60
CA LYS A 59 -3.25 10.73 -14.54
C LYS A 59 -2.49 11.96 -14.06
N VAL A 60 -2.17 12.00 -12.79
CA VAL A 60 -1.34 13.02 -12.16
C VAL A 60 -0.15 12.37 -11.47
N GLU A 61 0.96 13.09 -11.42
CA GLU A 61 2.10 12.70 -10.59
C GLU A 61 1.73 12.87 -9.12
N ALA A 62 1.70 11.75 -8.39
CA ALA A 62 1.47 11.73 -6.97
C ALA A 62 2.77 11.34 -6.25
N LEU A 63 3.03 12.01 -5.14
CA LEU A 63 4.11 11.69 -4.22
C LEU A 63 3.58 10.66 -3.24
N VAL A 64 4.07 9.42 -3.32
CA VAL A 64 3.65 8.33 -2.42
C VAL A 64 4.81 7.93 -1.54
N ASN A 65 4.56 7.82 -0.25
CA ASN A 65 5.54 7.28 0.69
C ASN A 65 5.49 5.75 0.63
N ILE A 66 6.52 5.18 0.03
CA ILE A 66 6.66 3.74 -0.20
C ILE A 66 6.67 2.95 1.13
N ARG A 67 7.16 3.58 2.20
CA ARG A 67 7.23 2.99 3.55
C ARG A 67 5.90 3.07 4.31
N GLU A 68 4.80 3.47 3.67
CA GLU A 68 3.47 3.40 4.29
C GLU A 68 2.93 1.98 4.38
N SER A 69 3.47 1.06 3.58
CA SER A 69 3.14 -0.36 3.69
C SER A 69 4.31 -1.25 3.28
N ALA A 70 4.44 -2.40 3.93
CA ALA A 70 5.43 -3.40 3.54
C ALA A 70 5.25 -3.85 2.09
N VAL A 71 4.00 -3.94 1.61
CA VAL A 71 3.69 -4.28 0.21
C VAL A 71 4.23 -3.23 -0.76
N GLY A 72 4.04 -1.93 -0.46
CA GLY A 72 4.61 -0.84 -1.26
C GLY A 72 6.14 -0.93 -1.31
N THR A 73 6.77 -1.25 -0.18
CA THR A 73 8.22 -1.48 -0.11
C THR A 73 8.67 -2.70 -0.92
N LEU A 74 7.91 -3.80 -0.93
CA LEU A 74 8.18 -4.97 -1.76
C LEU A 74 8.07 -4.64 -3.26
N TYR A 75 7.05 -3.87 -3.66
CA TYR A 75 6.84 -3.47 -5.05
C TYR A 75 7.96 -2.55 -5.53
N ALA A 76 8.30 -1.50 -4.77
CA ALA A 76 9.36 -0.56 -5.14
C ALA A 76 10.75 -1.22 -5.25
N ARG A 77 10.96 -2.35 -4.56
CA ARG A 77 12.19 -3.16 -4.66
C ARG A 77 12.15 -4.20 -5.79
N GLY A 78 11.05 -4.30 -6.52
CA GLY A 78 10.85 -5.30 -7.58
C GLY A 78 10.69 -6.73 -7.05
N HIS A 79 10.29 -6.90 -5.80
CA HIS A 79 10.05 -8.24 -5.22
C HIS A 79 8.65 -8.78 -5.54
N ILE A 80 7.71 -7.91 -5.91
CA ILE A 80 6.39 -8.26 -6.42
C ILE A 80 6.17 -7.59 -7.77
N ASN A 81 5.45 -8.26 -8.67
CA ASN A 81 5.14 -7.76 -10.02
C ASN A 81 3.84 -6.93 -10.04
N ASP A 82 3.53 -6.32 -11.18
CA ASP A 82 2.35 -5.47 -11.36
C ASP A 82 1.03 -6.23 -11.11
N ALA A 83 1.00 -7.53 -11.44
CA ALA A 83 -0.12 -8.42 -11.21
C ALA A 83 -0.41 -8.60 -9.71
N GLN A 84 0.64 -8.92 -8.93
CA GLN A 84 0.59 -9.07 -7.49
C GLN A 84 0.29 -7.74 -6.80
N TRP A 85 0.81 -6.63 -7.31
CA TRP A 85 0.49 -5.28 -6.82
C TRP A 85 -1.00 -4.94 -7.03
N ALA A 86 -1.54 -5.22 -8.20
CA ALA A 86 -2.97 -5.04 -8.49
C ALA A 86 -3.85 -5.94 -7.60
N ALA A 87 -3.44 -7.19 -7.37
CA ALA A 87 -4.12 -8.09 -6.44
C ALA A 87 -4.07 -7.56 -5.01
N ALA A 88 -2.93 -7.03 -4.55
CA ALA A 88 -2.80 -6.44 -3.22
C ALA A 88 -3.72 -5.22 -3.05
N GLY A 89 -3.81 -4.37 -4.08
CA GLY A 89 -4.74 -3.23 -4.10
C GLY A 89 -6.21 -3.68 -3.99
N ARG A 90 -6.62 -4.70 -4.76
CA ARG A 90 -7.97 -5.27 -4.68
C ARG A 90 -8.26 -5.89 -3.32
N PHE A 91 -7.32 -6.66 -2.78
CA PHE A 91 -7.45 -7.27 -1.45
C PHE A 91 -7.65 -6.20 -0.36
N ARG A 92 -6.82 -5.14 -0.40
CA ARG A 92 -6.92 -4.02 0.53
C ARG A 92 -8.25 -3.28 0.39
N MET A 93 -8.70 -3.04 -0.84
CA MET A 93 -10.00 -2.43 -1.11
C MET A 93 -11.14 -3.23 -0.45
N TYR A 94 -11.19 -4.55 -0.64
CA TYR A 94 -12.21 -5.38 -0.01
C TYR A 94 -12.09 -5.37 1.52
N TRP A 95 -10.87 -5.38 2.07
CA TRP A 95 -10.63 -5.29 3.51
C TRP A 95 -11.10 -3.97 4.14
N GLU A 96 -10.89 -2.85 3.46
CA GLU A 96 -11.36 -1.53 3.89
C GLU A 96 -12.88 -1.44 3.77
N GLN A 97 -13.45 -1.92 2.66
CA GLN A 97 -14.89 -1.94 2.41
C GLN A 97 -15.65 -2.87 3.34
N SER A 98 -15.05 -3.99 3.75
CA SER A 98 -15.66 -4.87 4.75
C SER A 98 -15.78 -4.17 6.10
N GLY A 99 -15.01 -3.10 6.37
CA GLY A 99 -15.03 -2.41 7.68
C GLY A 99 -13.84 -2.79 8.57
N ALA A 100 -12.72 -3.17 7.96
CA ALA A 100 -11.45 -3.44 8.65
C ALA A 100 -11.59 -4.44 9.80
N LYS A 101 -11.00 -4.16 10.98
CA LYS A 101 -11.00 -5.04 12.16
C LYS A 101 -12.41 -5.44 12.66
N GLY A 102 -13.47 -4.73 12.27
CA GLY A 102 -14.82 -4.91 12.83
C GLY A 102 -15.68 -6.00 12.18
N ALA A 103 -15.45 -6.34 10.91
CA ALA A 103 -16.41 -7.17 10.16
C ALA A 103 -15.97 -8.59 9.82
N ILE A 104 -14.66 -8.88 9.83
CA ILE A 104 -14.16 -10.23 9.52
C ILE A 104 -14.59 -11.25 10.60
N ALA A 105 -14.99 -10.78 11.79
CA ALA A 105 -15.36 -11.64 12.90
C ALA A 105 -16.80 -12.21 12.83
N ILE A 106 -17.64 -11.76 11.91
CA ILE A 106 -19.06 -12.15 11.88
C ILE A 106 -19.33 -12.98 10.62
N ASP A 107 -19.78 -14.22 10.82
CA ASP A 107 -20.33 -15.06 9.76
C ASP A 107 -21.76 -14.62 9.45
N TYR A 108 -21.91 -13.76 8.44
CA TYR A 108 -23.20 -13.18 8.04
C TYR A 108 -24.05 -14.12 7.16
N GLY A 109 -23.53 -15.29 6.77
CA GLY A 109 -24.31 -16.33 6.07
C GLY A 109 -25.18 -17.15 7.00
N ARG A 110 -25.04 -16.97 8.32
CA ARG A 110 -25.85 -17.66 9.33
C ARG A 110 -27.27 -17.07 9.38
N VAL A 111 -28.26 -17.95 9.19
CA VAL A 111 -29.68 -17.63 9.36
C VAL A 111 -29.90 -17.00 10.74
N GLN A 112 -30.46 -15.79 10.77
CA GLN A 112 -30.88 -15.16 12.03
C GLN A 112 -31.93 -16.06 12.70
N VAL A 113 -31.67 -16.42 13.96
CA VAL A 113 -32.65 -17.10 14.81
C VAL A 113 -33.47 -16.06 15.56
N ASP A 114 -34.77 -16.35 15.74
CA ASP A 114 -35.85 -15.46 16.21
C ASP A 114 -35.72 -14.97 17.68
N GLY A 115 -34.51 -14.98 18.26
CA GLY A 115 -34.25 -14.59 19.65
C GLY A 115 -33.17 -13.53 19.84
N GLY A 116 -32.57 -13.00 18.78
CA GLY A 116 -31.52 -11.98 18.84
C GLY A 116 -32.05 -10.58 18.54
N LYS A 117 -31.59 -9.56 19.29
CA LYS A 117 -31.81 -8.14 18.95
C LYS A 117 -31.47 -7.93 17.47
N ALA A 118 -32.38 -7.33 16.72
CA ALA A 118 -32.19 -6.98 15.32
C ALA A 118 -30.88 -6.19 15.17
N ILE A 119 -29.88 -6.82 14.57
CA ILE A 119 -28.67 -6.14 14.11
C ILE A 119 -29.12 -5.31 12.92
N ASP A 120 -28.81 -4.01 12.91
CA ASP A 120 -29.05 -3.16 11.75
C ASP A 120 -28.45 -3.85 10.51
N PRO A 121 -29.22 -4.04 9.42
CA PRO A 121 -28.71 -4.70 8.24
C PRO A 121 -27.49 -3.95 7.71
N LEU A 122 -26.37 -4.67 7.54
CA LEU A 122 -25.17 -4.08 6.96
C LEU A 122 -25.46 -3.65 5.52
N PRO A 123 -24.83 -2.57 5.03
CA PRO A 123 -24.98 -2.17 3.63
C PRO A 123 -24.48 -3.28 2.69
N ASP A 124 -25.17 -3.52 1.57
CA ASP A 124 -24.86 -4.59 0.61
C ASP A 124 -23.38 -4.62 0.19
N ARG A 125 -22.79 -3.43 -0.03
CA ARG A 125 -21.35 -3.29 -0.36
C ARG A 125 -20.41 -3.96 0.66
N VAL A 126 -20.79 -3.96 1.93
CA VAL A 126 -19.99 -4.54 3.02
C VAL A 126 -20.13 -6.06 3.01
N VAL A 127 -21.34 -6.54 2.73
CA VAL A 127 -21.64 -7.98 2.60
C VAL A 127 -20.87 -8.56 1.42
N GLU A 128 -20.94 -7.93 0.25
CA GLU A 128 -20.21 -8.34 -0.96
C GLU A 128 -18.70 -8.33 -0.73
N ALA A 129 -18.15 -7.26 -0.14
CA ALA A 129 -16.72 -7.18 0.17
C ALA A 129 -16.28 -8.29 1.13
N THR A 130 -17.10 -8.61 2.13
CA THR A 130 -16.83 -9.70 3.08
C THR A 130 -16.88 -11.07 2.39
N GLN A 131 -17.84 -11.29 1.48
CA GLN A 131 -17.90 -12.52 0.69
C GLN A 131 -16.67 -12.69 -0.20
N HIS A 132 -16.20 -11.62 -0.85
CA HIS A 132 -14.96 -11.64 -1.64
C HIS A 132 -13.71 -11.91 -0.79
N LEU A 133 -13.61 -11.36 0.42
CA LEU A 133 -12.51 -11.71 1.34
C LEU A 133 -12.58 -13.17 1.77
N ASN A 134 -13.78 -13.65 2.11
CA ASN A 134 -13.98 -15.04 2.51
C ASN A 134 -13.68 -16.03 1.39
N SER A 135 -13.91 -15.66 0.13
CA SER A 135 -13.55 -16.48 -1.03
C SER A 135 -12.03 -16.61 -1.23
N CYS A 136 -11.23 -15.69 -0.68
CA CYS A 136 -9.78 -15.76 -0.72
C CYS A 136 -9.21 -16.83 0.22
N LEU A 137 -9.86 -17.06 1.37
CA LEU A 137 -9.40 -18.00 2.40
C LEU A 137 -9.15 -19.43 1.88
N PRO A 138 -10.06 -20.07 1.12
CA PRO A 138 -9.81 -21.41 0.56
C PRO A 138 -8.75 -21.42 -0.55
N VAL A 139 -8.44 -20.28 -1.17
CA VAL A 139 -7.42 -20.19 -2.22
C VAL A 139 -6.02 -20.24 -1.60
N ILE A 140 -5.72 -19.31 -0.69
CA ILE A 140 -4.36 -19.12 -0.15
C ILE A 140 -4.11 -19.85 1.18
N GLY A 141 -5.17 -20.37 1.80
CA GLY A 141 -5.13 -21.02 3.10
C GLY A 141 -5.07 -20.05 4.29
N LYS A 142 -5.45 -20.57 5.46
CA LYS A 142 -5.64 -19.77 6.69
C LYS A 142 -4.40 -18.99 7.12
N ARG A 143 -3.23 -19.63 7.12
CA ARG A 143 -1.98 -19.02 7.61
C ARG A 143 -1.57 -17.82 6.75
N THR A 144 -1.62 -17.98 5.44
CA THR A 144 -1.29 -16.92 4.47
C THR A 144 -2.31 -15.80 4.55
N PHE A 145 -3.60 -16.14 4.65
CA PHE A 145 -4.67 -15.18 4.82
C PHE A 145 -4.50 -14.31 6.08
N ASP A 146 -4.19 -14.91 7.23
CA ASP A 146 -3.95 -14.17 8.48
C ASP A 146 -2.78 -13.18 8.35
N ILE A 147 -1.74 -13.54 7.60
CA ILE A 147 -0.59 -12.65 7.33
C ILE A 147 -1.00 -11.54 6.36
N MET A 148 -1.77 -11.86 5.31
CA MET A 148 -2.26 -10.88 4.34
C MET A 148 -3.17 -9.83 4.97
N ILE A 149 -4.08 -10.22 5.88
CA ILE A 149 -4.91 -9.27 6.63
C ILE A 149 -4.06 -8.29 7.42
N LYS A 150 -2.98 -8.78 8.03
CA LYS A 150 -2.08 -7.99 8.87
C LYS A 150 -1.18 -7.05 8.06
N VAL A 151 -0.63 -7.54 6.95
CA VAL A 151 0.35 -6.79 6.16
C VAL A 151 -0.33 -5.96 5.07
N VAL A 152 -1.20 -6.56 4.28
CA VAL A 152 -1.85 -5.91 3.13
C VAL A 152 -3.06 -5.10 3.57
N GLY A 153 -3.90 -5.67 4.46
CA GLY A 153 -5.08 -4.98 4.99
C GLY A 153 -4.69 -3.86 5.95
N GLN A 154 -4.08 -4.22 7.08
CA GLN A 154 -3.74 -3.26 8.14
C GLN A 154 -2.50 -2.41 7.87
N GLY A 155 -1.69 -2.75 6.86
CA GLY A 155 -0.46 -2.03 6.54
C GLY A 155 0.70 -2.26 7.51
N MET A 156 0.68 -3.33 8.32
CA MET A 156 1.78 -3.60 9.26
C MET A 156 3.07 -4.04 8.55
N GLU A 157 4.21 -3.73 9.17
CA GLU A 157 5.51 -4.17 8.68
C GLU A 157 5.73 -5.65 8.97
N ILE A 158 6.37 -6.35 8.03
CA ILE A 158 6.75 -7.78 8.21
C ILE A 158 7.69 -7.92 9.41
N ALA A 159 8.51 -6.90 9.65
CA ALA A 159 9.43 -6.86 10.78
C ALA A 159 8.74 -6.83 12.15
N ASP A 160 7.49 -6.34 12.23
CA ASP A 160 6.73 -6.30 13.49
C ASP A 160 6.05 -7.63 13.80
N LEU A 161 5.81 -8.45 12.76
CA LEU A 161 5.17 -9.77 12.87
C LEU A 161 6.17 -10.88 13.13
N ALA A 162 7.33 -10.82 12.49
CA ALA A 162 8.34 -11.86 12.54
C ALA A 162 9.34 -11.64 13.67
N LYS A 163 9.62 -12.68 14.46
CA LYS A 163 10.59 -12.63 15.56
C LYS A 163 12.00 -12.86 15.07
N THR A 164 12.15 -13.63 13.99
CA THR A 164 13.46 -14.02 13.43
C THR A 164 13.62 -13.58 11.97
N GLN A 165 14.86 -13.49 11.50
CA GLN A 165 15.14 -13.14 10.10
C GLN A 165 14.60 -14.20 9.11
N ARG A 166 14.61 -15.47 9.51
CA ARG A 166 14.03 -16.57 8.72
C ARG A 166 12.53 -16.39 8.54
N GLU A 167 11.82 -16.08 9.62
CA GLU A 167 10.37 -15.79 9.56
C GLU A 167 10.05 -14.59 8.66
N LYS A 168 10.86 -13.52 8.67
CA LYS A 168 10.66 -12.37 7.76
C LYS A 168 10.70 -12.80 6.30
N THR A 169 11.64 -13.66 5.97
CA THR A 169 11.80 -14.18 4.60
C THR A 169 10.60 -15.06 4.25
N THR A 170 10.25 -16.01 5.12
CA THR A 170 9.09 -16.90 4.93
C THR A 170 7.76 -16.13 4.81
N PHE A 171 7.56 -15.08 5.60
CA PHE A 171 6.36 -14.24 5.48
C PHE A 171 6.33 -13.45 4.18
N SER A 172 7.50 -13.00 3.71
CA SER A 172 7.61 -12.34 2.41
C SER A 172 7.25 -13.31 1.28
N ASP A 173 7.71 -14.56 1.36
CA ASP A 173 7.40 -15.61 0.38
C ASP A 173 5.89 -15.94 0.39
N TYR A 174 5.29 -16.14 1.56
CA TYR A 174 3.84 -16.36 1.66
C TYR A 174 3.00 -15.22 1.08
N ILE A 175 3.43 -13.98 1.26
CA ILE A 175 2.72 -12.83 0.67
C ILE A 175 2.82 -12.87 -0.85
N LYS A 176 3.99 -13.18 -1.41
CA LYS A 176 4.18 -13.28 -2.87
C LYS A 176 3.31 -14.38 -3.46
N ASP A 177 3.40 -15.58 -2.90
CA ASP A 177 2.67 -16.76 -3.38
C ASP A 177 1.16 -16.53 -3.26
N GLY A 178 0.69 -16.01 -2.12
CA GLY A 178 -0.72 -15.69 -1.91
C GLY A 178 -1.24 -14.60 -2.86
N LEU A 179 -0.46 -13.57 -3.14
CA LEU A 179 -0.85 -12.53 -4.11
C LEU A 179 -0.86 -13.06 -5.54
N GLU A 180 0.03 -13.99 -5.89
CA GLU A 180 0.02 -14.65 -7.18
C GLU A 180 -1.23 -15.50 -7.37
N GLU A 181 -1.55 -16.35 -6.38
CA GLU A 181 -2.77 -17.18 -6.40
C GLU A 181 -4.04 -16.33 -6.49
N LEU A 182 -4.10 -15.19 -5.79
CA LEU A 182 -5.24 -14.27 -5.88
C LEU A 182 -5.32 -13.54 -7.22
N ALA A 183 -4.18 -13.16 -7.80
CA ALA A 183 -4.14 -12.58 -9.14
C ALA A 183 -4.72 -13.54 -10.19
N VAL A 184 -4.42 -14.84 -10.04
CA VAL A 184 -4.99 -15.91 -10.87
C VAL A 184 -6.48 -16.12 -10.57
N HIS A 185 -6.87 -16.19 -9.29
CA HIS A 185 -8.26 -16.42 -8.86
C HIS A 185 -9.22 -15.36 -9.40
N TRP A 186 -8.82 -14.08 -9.40
CA TRP A 186 -9.63 -12.98 -9.93
C TRP A 186 -9.51 -12.79 -11.46
N GLY A 187 -8.91 -13.76 -12.17
CA GLY A 187 -8.82 -13.79 -13.63
C GLY A 187 -8.01 -12.64 -14.24
N GLY A 188 -7.17 -11.96 -13.44
CA GLY A 188 -6.75 -10.60 -13.74
C GLY A 188 -5.45 -10.47 -14.52
N TYR A 189 -4.45 -11.33 -14.31
CA TYR A 189 -3.11 -11.03 -14.82
C TYR A 189 -2.32 -12.33 -15.03
N LYS A 190 -1.98 -12.66 -16.28
CA LYS A 190 -0.99 -13.70 -16.57
C LYS A 190 0.35 -13.25 -16.01
N THR A 191 0.86 -13.94 -14.99
CA THR A 191 2.24 -13.80 -14.55
C THR A 191 3.16 -14.12 -15.73
N ARG A 192 3.92 -13.13 -16.19
CA ARG A 192 5.05 -13.29 -17.10
C ARG A 192 6.32 -12.93 -16.35
#